data_AF-A0A383AL79-F1
#
_entry.id   AF-A0A383AL79-F1
#
_cell.length_a   1.000
_cell.length_b   1.000
_cell.length_c   1.000
_cell.angle_alpha   90.00
_cell.angle_beta   90.00
_cell.angle_gamma   90.00
#
_symmetry.space_group_name_H-M   'P 1'
#
loop_
_entity.id
_entity.type
_entity.pdbx_description
1 polymer ?
#
loop_
_entity_poly.entity_id
_entity_poly.type
_entity_poly.pdbx_seq_one_letter_code
_entity_poly.pdbx_strand_id
1 'polypeptide(L)'
;MKLRPFNTEEIYGRFNVTILGNVVTLMSDFLIHYLWEKRWFFFALIVGAGILIAPLPEGLIQDGKIVLAMSVMATIMFVTEPIPLPGVALLIILGQVFLLGHDSSIVAKSLWNDSVLFILGSLMLAVAV
;
A
#
# COMPACT_ATOMS: atom_id res chain seq x y z
N MET A 1 40.06 -41.82 -31.29
CA MET A 1 39.39 -40.53 -30.96
C MET A 1 38.28 -40.83 -29.97
N LYS A 2 38.53 -40.67 -28.66
CA LYS A 2 37.61 -41.10 -27.60
C LYS A 2 36.60 -39.99 -27.37
N LEU A 3 35.35 -40.20 -27.77
CA LEU A 3 34.27 -39.25 -27.57
C LEU A 3 34.07 -39.07 -26.06
N ARG A 4 34.17 -37.84 -25.57
CA ARG A 4 33.82 -37.51 -24.17
C ARG A 4 32.35 -37.92 -23.97
N PRO A 5 31.99 -38.71 -22.95
CA PRO A 5 30.60 -39.02 -22.69
C PRO A 5 29.88 -37.71 -22.42
N PHE A 6 28.86 -37.42 -23.23
CA PHE A 6 28.04 -36.22 -23.12
C PHE A 6 27.21 -36.36 -21.83
N ASN A 7 27.70 -35.77 -20.74
CA ASN A 7 27.09 -35.87 -19.42
C ASN A 7 25.93 -34.87 -19.33
N THR A 8 24.71 -35.37 -19.49
CA THR A 8 23.48 -34.56 -19.53
C THR A 8 23.20 -33.85 -18.19
N GLU A 9 23.58 -34.47 -17.07
CA GLU A 9 23.42 -33.92 -15.71
C GLU A 9 24.15 -32.58 -15.51
N GLU A 10 25.32 -32.42 -16.12
CA GLU A 10 26.15 -31.21 -15.97
C GLU A 10 25.55 -30.02 -16.75
N ILE A 11 24.88 -30.30 -17.87
CA ILE A 11 24.20 -29.27 -18.68
C ILE A 11 22.90 -28.83 -18.00
N TYR A 12 22.13 -29.75 -17.42
CA TYR A 12 20.95 -29.40 -16.63
C TYR A 12 21.29 -28.55 -15.40
N GLY A 13 22.36 -28.92 -14.67
CA GLY A 13 22.83 -28.15 -13.50
C GLY A 13 23.28 -26.72 -13.86
N ARG A 14 24.07 -26.55 -14.93
CA ARG A 14 24.53 -25.21 -15.35
C ARG A 14 23.42 -24.33 -15.91
N PHE A 15 22.45 -24.92 -16.62
CA PHE A 15 21.32 -24.17 -17.16
C PHE A 15 20.41 -23.66 -16.05
N ASN A 16 20.09 -24.51 -15.05
CA ASN A 16 19.24 -24.12 -13.93
C ASN A 16 19.89 -23.01 -13.07
N VAL A 17 21.18 -23.09 -12.76
CA VAL A 17 21.89 -22.07 -11.96
C VAL A 17 21.97 -20.72 -12.69
N THR A 18 22.14 -20.72 -14.01
CA THR A 18 22.20 -19.48 -14.81
C THR A 18 20.82 -18.83 -14.95
N ILE A 19 19.77 -19.62 -15.18
CA ILE A 19 18.38 -19.14 -15.26
C ILE A 19 17.93 -18.61 -13.89
N LEU A 20 18.18 -19.34 -12.80
CA LEU A 20 17.84 -18.90 -11.44
C LEU A 20 18.57 -17.60 -11.06
N GLY A 21 19.86 -17.49 -11.38
CA GLY A 21 20.63 -16.26 -11.15
C GLY A 21 20.04 -15.05 -11.86
N ASN A 22 19.73 -15.18 -13.16
CA ASN A 22 19.17 -14.11 -13.97
C ASN A 22 17.73 -13.73 -13.55
N VAL A 23 16.91 -14.70 -13.14
CA VAL A 23 15.57 -14.43 -12.62
C VAL A 23 15.66 -13.67 -11.30
N VAL A 24 16.57 -14.05 -10.39
CA VAL A 24 16.77 -13.35 -9.12
C VAL A 24 17.24 -11.92 -9.32
N THR A 25 18.18 -11.67 -10.24
CA THR A 25 18.65 -10.30 -10.54
C THR A 25 17.56 -9.44 -11.16
N LEU A 26 16.77 -9.98 -12.08
CA LEU A 26 15.64 -9.26 -12.67
C LEU A 26 14.56 -8.93 -11.63
N MET A 27 14.27 -9.88 -10.73
CA MET A 27 13.32 -9.66 -9.63
C MET A 27 13.82 -8.59 -8.65
N SER A 28 15.12 -8.60 -8.30
CA SER A 28 15.69 -7.59 -7.40
C SER A 28 15.66 -6.20 -8.02
N ASP A 29 16.04 -6.07 -9.28
CA ASP A 29 16.07 -4.77 -9.97
C ASP A 29 14.67 -4.18 -10.10
N PHE A 30 13.68 -5.02 -10.44
CA PHE A 30 12.28 -4.62 -10.49
C PHE A 30 11.75 -4.19 -9.12
N LEU A 31 11.99 -4.98 -8.06
CA LEU A 31 11.54 -4.66 -6.71
C LEU A 31 12.17 -3.40 -6.16
N ILE A 32 13.48 -3.22 -6.33
CA ILE A 32 14.21 -2.03 -5.85
C ILE A 32 13.67 -0.79 -6.54
N HIS A 33 13.45 -0.84 -7.85
CA HIS A 33 12.91 0.29 -8.61
C HIS A 33 11.49 0.65 -8.13
N TYR A 34 10.62 -0.34 -8.00
CA TYR A 34 9.25 -0.14 -7.53
C TYR A 34 9.17 0.40 -6.09
N LEU A 35 9.99 -0.14 -5.18
CA LEU A 35 10.07 0.34 -3.79
C LEU A 35 10.59 1.78 -3.72
N TRP A 36 11.49 2.17 -4.62
CA TRP A 36 12.07 3.52 -4.66
C TRP A 36 11.05 4.57 -5.11
N GLU A 37 10.18 4.22 -6.05
CA GLU A 37 9.04 5.06 -6.45
C GLU A 37 8.03 5.21 -5.32
N LYS A 38 7.80 4.16 -4.53
CA LYS A 38 6.82 4.14 -3.44
C LYS A 38 7.42 4.39 -2.05
N ARG A 39 8.63 4.94 -1.95
CA ARG A 39 9.33 5.13 -0.67
C ARG A 39 8.48 5.84 0.41
N TRP A 40 7.68 6.81 -0.02
CA TRP A 40 6.82 7.60 0.87
C TRP A 40 5.63 6.82 1.41
N PHE A 41 5.13 5.83 0.65
CA PHE A 41 4.09 4.91 1.12
C PHE A 41 4.60 4.07 2.30
N PHE A 42 5.80 3.48 2.17
CA PHE A 42 6.41 2.68 3.24
C PHE A 42 6.77 3.53 4.45
N PHE A 43 7.28 4.74 4.23
CA PHE A 43 7.56 5.68 5.30
C PHE A 43 6.29 6.00 6.12
N ALA A 44 5.18 6.32 5.46
CA ALA A 44 3.90 6.58 6.12
C ALA A 44 3.41 5.37 6.93
N LEU A 45 3.55 4.15 6.38
CA LEU A 45 3.18 2.91 7.04
C LEU A 45 4.02 2.65 8.30
N ILE A 46 5.34 2.86 8.21
CA ILE A 46 6.26 2.73 9.35
C ILE A 46 5.89 3.71 10.47
N VAL A 47 5.60 4.97 10.11
CA VAL A 47 5.19 6.00 11.09
C VAL A 47 3.87 5.59 11.77
N GLY A 48 2.87 5.18 11.01
CA GLY A 48 1.59 4.72 11.56
C GLY A 48 1.74 3.49 12.47
N ALA A 49 2.53 2.50 12.04
CA ALA A 49 2.84 1.32 12.83
C ALA A 49 3.59 1.68 14.13
N GLY A 50 4.53 2.62 14.06
CA GLY A 50 5.25 3.13 15.23
C GLY A 50 4.32 3.70 16.29
N ILE A 51 3.29 4.45 15.89
CA ILE A 51 2.27 4.99 16.80
C ILE A 51 1.44 3.85 17.43
N LEU A 52 1.09 2.81 16.67
CA LEU A 52 0.31 1.69 17.19
C LEU A 52 1.09 0.86 18.22
N ILE A 53 2.38 0.63 17.98
CA ILE A 53 3.29 -0.12 18.86
C ILE A 53 3.62 0.68 20.13
N ALA A 54 3.61 2.00 20.06
CA ALA A 54 3.87 2.86 21.22
C ALA A 54 2.87 2.59 22.38
N PRO A 55 3.33 2.71 23.64
CA PRO A 55 2.45 2.56 24.79
C PRO A 55 1.31 3.57 24.72
N LEU A 56 0.14 3.17 25.21
CA LEU A 56 -1.03 4.05 25.23
C LEU A 56 -0.75 5.24 26.17
N PRO A 57 -0.77 6.49 25.68
CA PRO A 57 -0.57 7.64 26.55
C PRO A 57 -1.74 7.79 27.53
N GLU A 58 -1.46 8.34 28.71
CA GLU A 58 -2.48 8.55 29.74
C GLU A 58 -3.58 9.48 29.24
N GLY A 59 -4.85 9.09 29.45
CA GLY A 59 -6.02 9.86 29.01
C GLY A 59 -6.48 9.59 27.58
N LEU A 60 -5.81 8.73 26.80
CA LEU A 60 -6.26 8.34 25.46
C LEU A 60 -6.90 6.95 25.44
N ILE A 61 -8.06 6.84 24.80
CA ILE A 61 -8.73 5.56 24.50
C ILE A 61 -8.01 4.82 23.37
N GLN A 62 -8.08 3.48 23.38
CA GLN A 62 -7.44 2.64 22.37
C GLN A 62 -7.89 3.00 20.94
N ASP A 63 -9.19 3.19 20.74
CA ASP A 63 -9.74 3.61 19.43
C ASP A 63 -9.20 4.98 19.00
N GLY A 64 -9.06 5.91 19.96
CA GLY A 64 -8.47 7.22 19.72
C GLY A 64 -7.03 7.14 19.23
N LYS A 65 -6.22 6.21 19.76
CA LYS A 65 -4.85 5.96 19.29
C LYS A 65 -4.85 5.44 17.85
N ILE A 66 -5.77 4.54 17.51
CA ILE A 66 -5.87 3.97 16.16
C ILE A 66 -6.27 5.05 15.16
N VAL A 67 -7.28 5.87 15.49
CA VAL A 67 -7.71 7.00 14.65
C VAL A 67 -6.58 8.03 14.47
N LEU A 68 -5.82 8.31 15.53
CA LEU A 68 -4.66 9.20 15.47
C LEU A 68 -3.53 8.63 14.58
N ALA A 69 -3.24 7.34 14.68
CA ALA A 69 -2.27 6.69 13.80
C ALA A 69 -2.70 6.77 12.33
N MET A 70 -3.98 6.51 12.05
CA MET A 70 -4.56 6.60 10.71
C MET A 70 -4.55 8.04 10.18
N SER A 71 -4.86 9.04 11.00
CA SER A 71 -4.86 10.44 10.57
C SER A 71 -3.46 10.94 10.22
N VAL A 72 -2.45 10.64 11.05
CA VAL A 72 -1.05 10.97 10.75
C VAL A 72 -0.58 10.27 9.48
N MET A 73 -0.88 8.98 9.32
CA MET A 73 -0.55 8.23 8.11
C MET A 73 -1.20 8.85 6.87
N ALA A 74 -2.50 9.19 6.96
CA ALA A 74 -3.25 9.81 5.87
C ALA A 74 -2.70 11.20 5.51
N THR A 75 -2.34 12.02 6.51
CA THR A 75 -1.72 13.34 6.27
C THR A 75 -0.40 13.19 5.50
N ILE A 76 0.46 12.25 5.88
CA ILE A 76 1.71 12.00 5.16
C ILE A 76 1.43 11.57 3.71
N MET A 77 0.47 10.65 3.50
CA MET A 77 0.11 10.19 2.16
C MET A 77 -0.54 11.26 1.29
N PHE A 78 -1.31 12.19 1.86
CA PHE A 78 -1.86 13.33 1.12
C PHE A 78 -0.79 14.35 0.72
N VAL A 79 0.19 14.61 1.58
CA VAL A 79 1.27 15.57 1.26
C VAL A 79 2.24 14.99 0.23
N THR A 80 2.53 13.70 0.31
CA THR A 80 3.56 13.06 -0.53
C THR A 80 3.01 12.37 -1.77
N GLU A 81 1.68 12.27 -1.89
CA GLU A 81 0.94 11.65 -2.99
C GLU A 81 1.57 10.35 -3.55
N PRO A 82 1.99 9.37 -2.72
CA PRO A 82 2.64 8.16 -3.24
C PRO A 82 1.66 7.23 -3.94
N ILE A 83 0.37 7.39 -3.63
CA ILE A 83 -0.78 6.69 -4.23
C ILE A 83 -1.83 7.75 -4.55
N PRO A 84 -2.73 7.50 -5.51
CA PRO A 84 -3.78 8.46 -5.86
C PRO A 84 -4.64 8.80 -4.64
N LEU A 85 -5.10 10.05 -4.53
CA LEU A 85 -5.90 10.53 -3.39
C LEU A 85 -7.12 9.64 -3.06
N PRO A 86 -7.90 9.15 -4.06
CA PRO A 86 -8.97 8.18 -3.79
C PRO A 86 -8.48 6.87 -3.16
N GLY A 87 -7.26 6.45 -3.50
CA GLY A 87 -6.62 5.27 -2.91
C GLY A 87 -6.35 5.45 -1.42
N VAL A 88 -5.91 6.63 -0.98
CA VAL A 88 -5.75 6.95 0.45
C VAL A 88 -7.11 6.91 1.17
N ALA A 89 -8.16 7.47 0.57
CA ALA A 89 -9.51 7.44 1.15
C ALA A 89 -10.02 6.00 1.33
N LEU A 90 -9.78 5.11 0.35
CA LEU A 90 -10.09 3.69 0.49
C LEU A 90 -9.29 3.00 1.60
N LEU A 91 -7.99 3.33 1.75
CA LEU A 91 -7.18 2.79 2.85
C LEU A 91 -7.70 3.21 4.22
N ILE A 92 -8.21 4.44 4.37
CA ILE A 92 -8.84 4.90 5.63
C ILE A 92 -10.05 4.04 5.97
N ILE A 93 -10.92 3.76 4.98
CA ILE A 93 -12.11 2.93 5.16
C ILE A 93 -11.75 1.51 5.55
N LEU A 94 -10.78 0.91 4.85
CA LEU A 94 -10.27 -0.41 5.21
C LEU A 94 -9.66 -0.40 6.62
N GLY A 95 -8.94 0.65 6.99
CA GLY A 95 -8.43 0.84 8.34
C GLY A 95 -9.54 0.87 9.40
N GLN A 96 -10.63 1.59 9.14
CA GLN A 96 -11.79 1.63 10.05
C GLN A 96 -12.49 0.28 10.20
N VAL A 97 -12.58 -0.51 9.12
CA VAL A 97 -13.19 -1.86 9.19
C VAL A 97 -12.26 -2.86 9.88
N PHE A 98 -10.98 -2.90 9.51
CA PHE A 98 -10.05 -3.90 10.02
C PHE A 98 -9.48 -3.58 11.41
N LEU A 99 -9.20 -2.31 11.72
CA LEU A 99 -8.56 -1.92 12.98
C LEU A 99 -9.57 -1.55 14.07
N LEU A 100 -10.67 -0.88 13.70
CA LEU A 100 -11.70 -0.45 14.67
C LEU A 100 -12.92 -1.39 14.70
N GLY A 101 -13.03 -2.33 13.76
CA GLY A 101 -14.14 -3.28 13.72
C GLY A 101 -15.49 -2.66 13.36
N HIS A 102 -15.50 -1.49 12.71
CA HIS A 102 -16.74 -0.86 12.27
C HIS A 102 -17.41 -1.68 11.14
N ASP A 103 -18.75 -1.67 11.12
CA ASP A 103 -19.52 -2.30 10.04
C ASP A 103 -19.21 -1.63 8.70
N SER A 104 -18.86 -2.44 7.70
CA SER A 104 -18.50 -1.98 6.36
C SER A 104 -19.59 -1.13 5.70
N SER A 105 -20.86 -1.39 6.00
CA SER A 105 -22.01 -0.65 5.47
C SER A 105 -22.09 0.76 6.05
N ILE A 106 -21.75 0.92 7.33
CA ILE A 106 -21.72 2.21 8.00
C ILE A 106 -20.54 3.04 7.51
N VAL A 107 -19.36 2.43 7.37
CA VAL A 107 -18.19 3.12 6.84
C VAL A 107 -18.37 3.47 5.35
N ALA A 108 -18.97 2.60 4.54
CA ALA A 108 -19.26 2.91 3.14
C ALA A 108 -20.22 4.08 2.95
N LYS A 109 -21.17 4.28 3.88
CA LYS A 109 -22.06 5.45 3.87
C LYS A 109 -21.30 6.77 4.01
N SER A 110 -20.12 6.79 4.65
CA SER A 110 -19.34 8.03 4.78
C SER A 110 -18.78 8.54 3.45
N LEU A 111 -18.73 7.70 2.41
CA LEU A 111 -18.35 8.12 1.05
C LEU A 111 -19.48 8.83 0.30
N TRP A 112 -20.74 8.59 0.70
CA TRP A 112 -21.94 9.10 0.04
C TRP A 112 -22.62 10.15 0.92
N ASN A 113 -21.89 11.24 1.20
CA ASN A 113 -22.42 12.39 1.94
C ASN A 113 -23.01 13.44 0.97
N ASP A 114 -23.97 14.23 1.45
CA ASP A 114 -24.63 15.30 0.69
C ASP A 114 -23.61 16.30 0.11
N SER A 115 -22.52 16.58 0.85
CA SER A 115 -21.43 17.44 0.37
C SER A 115 -20.72 16.85 -0.86
N VAL A 116 -20.52 15.52 -0.91
CA VAL A 116 -19.88 14.85 -2.06
C VAL A 116 -20.81 14.89 -3.27
N LEU A 117 -22.09 14.59 -3.07
CA LEU A 117 -23.10 14.67 -4.13
C LEU A 117 -23.27 16.09 -4.64
N PHE A 118 -23.18 17.10 -3.78
CA PHE A 118 -23.20 18.50 -4.16
C PHE A 118 -22.02 18.87 -5.05
N ILE A 119 -20.79 18.47 -4.68
CA ILE A 119 -19.60 18.73 -5.50
C ILE A 119 -19.73 18.04 -6.86
N LEU A 120 -20.10 16.75 -6.89
CA LEU A 120 -20.32 16.00 -8.13
C LEU A 120 -21.42 16.62 -9.00
N GLY A 121 -22.54 17.02 -8.39
CA GLY A 121 -23.65 17.68 -9.09
C GLY A 121 -23.28 19.06 -9.63
N SER A 122 -22.52 19.84 -8.86
CA SER A 122 -22.04 21.16 -9.29
C SER A 122 -21.05 21.05 -10.46
N LEU A 123 -20.16 20.05 -10.46
CA LEU A 123 -19.25 19.77 -11.57
C LEU A 123 -20.00 19.31 -12.83
N MET A 124 -21.04 18.49 -12.68
CA MET A 124 -21.87 18.06 -13.81
C MET A 124 -22.63 19.24 -14.43
N LEU A 125 -23.17 20.15 -13.61
CA LEU A 125 -23.79 21.39 -14.10
C LEU A 125 -22.78 22.31 -14.78
N ALA A 126 -21.56 22.41 -14.25
CA ALA A 126 -20.49 23.23 -14.83
C ALA A 126 -20.04 22.74 -16.22
N VAL A 127 -20.23 21.46 -16.54
CA VAL A 127 -19.95 20.88 -17.87
C VAL A 127 -21.14 21.02 -18.82
N ALA A 128 -22.36 21.13 -18.29
CA ALA A 128 -23.59 21.21 -19.08
C ALA A 128 -23.90 22.62 -19.62
N VAL A 129 -23.21 23.64 -19.10
CA VAL A 129 -23.35 25.06 -19.50
C VAL A 129 -22.11 25.53 -20.26
#